data_AF-A0A7V9UWP6-F1
#
_entry.id   AF-A0A7V9UWP6-F1
#
_cell.length_a   1.000
_cell.length_b   1.000
_cell.length_c   1.000
_cell.angle_alpha   90.00
_cell.angle_beta   90.00
_cell.angle_gamma   90.00
#
_symmetry.space_group_name_H-M   'P 1'
#
loop_
_entity.id
_entity.type
_entity.pdbx_description
1 polymer ?
#
loop_
_entity_poly.entity_id
_entity_poly.type
_entity_poly.pdbx_seq_one_letter_code
_entity_poly.pdbx_strand_id
1 'polypeptide(L)'
;MRTIQSAQATYQATIGNGSYGSLSDLRQAGWIDEVLASGEKYGYSFALNKTDWTGGTTPPRYSVTATPRTYRKNGRRSFYIDESGELRGADKNGALATAADPWIDWCLAYE
;
A
#
# COMPACT_ATOMS: atom_id res chain seq x y z
N MET A 1 3.17 2.09 4.94
CA MET A 1 3.15 2.35 3.48
C MET A 1 4.53 2.32 2.86
N ARG A 2 5.46 3.21 3.25
CA ARG A 2 6.83 3.23 2.70
C ARG A 2 7.57 1.90 2.77
N THR A 3 7.47 1.15 3.87
CA THR A 3 8.10 -0.18 3.98
C THR A 3 7.62 -1.15 2.91
N ILE A 4 6.30 -1.21 2.64
CA ILE A 4 5.73 -2.08 1.59
C ILE A 4 6.20 -1.61 0.21
N GLN A 5 6.21 -0.30 -0.03
CA GLN A 5 6.71 0.27 -1.30
C GLN A 5 8.17 -0.10 -1.56
N SER A 6 9.06 0.09 -0.59
CA SER A 6 10.49 -0.27 -0.72
C SER A 6 10.67 -1.77 -0.94
N ALA A 7 9.89 -2.58 -0.25
CA ALA A 7 9.89 -4.03 -0.42
C ALA A 7 9.39 -4.42 -1.83
N GLN A 8 8.32 -3.82 -2.34
CA GLN A 8 7.82 -4.05 -3.70
C GLN A 8 8.84 -3.63 -4.77
N ALA A 9 9.47 -2.47 -4.60
CA ALA A 9 10.51 -1.99 -5.52
C ALA A 9 11.70 -2.97 -5.57
N THR A 10 12.09 -3.50 -4.41
CA THR A 10 13.14 -4.53 -4.33
C THR A 10 12.67 -5.83 -4.97
N TYR A 11 11.39 -6.23 -4.78
CA TYR A 11 10.82 -7.44 -5.39
C TYR A 11 10.90 -7.36 -6.90
N GLN A 12 10.37 -6.27 -7.45
CA GLN A 12 10.36 -6.00 -8.88
C GLN A 12 11.76 -6.03 -9.49
N ALA A 13 12.76 -5.45 -8.79
CA ALA A 13 14.14 -5.39 -9.24
C ALA A 13 14.94 -6.69 -9.07
N THR A 14 14.44 -7.65 -8.29
CA THR A 14 15.15 -8.89 -7.97
C THR A 14 14.37 -10.11 -8.46
N ILE A 15 13.56 -10.72 -7.61
CA ILE A 15 12.87 -12.01 -7.83
C ILE A 15 11.65 -11.84 -8.75
N GLY A 16 11.01 -10.67 -8.70
CA GLY A 16 9.80 -10.37 -9.44
C GLY A 16 10.01 -10.19 -10.95
N ASN A 17 11.25 -10.00 -11.41
CA ASN A 17 11.59 -9.81 -12.83
C ASN A 17 10.66 -8.79 -13.53
N GLY A 18 10.42 -7.65 -12.90
CA GLY A 18 9.49 -6.62 -13.37
C GLY A 18 8.06 -6.75 -12.83
N SER A 19 7.68 -7.86 -12.21
CA SER A 19 6.36 -8.07 -11.56
C SER A 19 6.40 -7.78 -10.06
N TYR A 20 5.23 -7.52 -9.48
CA TYR A 20 5.06 -7.21 -8.05
C TYR A 20 4.70 -8.46 -7.22
N GLY A 21 5.08 -8.46 -5.95
CA GLY A 21 4.80 -9.55 -5.02
C GLY A 21 3.51 -9.33 -4.22
N SER A 22 2.96 -10.38 -3.60
CA SER A 22 1.92 -10.26 -2.58
C SER A 22 2.53 -9.91 -1.22
N LEU A 23 1.71 -9.56 -0.23
CA LEU A 23 2.19 -9.41 1.16
C LEU A 23 2.89 -10.68 1.67
N SER A 24 2.40 -11.87 1.29
CA SER A 24 3.04 -13.14 1.60
C SER A 24 4.45 -13.26 0.99
N ASP A 25 4.62 -12.85 -0.27
CA ASP A 25 5.91 -12.93 -0.97
C ASP A 25 6.93 -11.99 -0.32
N LEU A 26 6.50 -10.77 0.02
CA LEU A 26 7.34 -9.80 0.74
C LEU A 26 7.74 -10.31 2.13
N ARG A 27 6.83 -11.02 2.82
CA ARG A 27 7.11 -11.65 4.11
C ARG A 27 8.11 -12.79 3.96
N GLN A 28 7.94 -13.62 2.93
CA GLN A 28 8.84 -14.73 2.64
C GLN A 28 10.23 -14.25 2.27
N ALA A 29 10.34 -13.09 1.60
CA ALA A 29 11.59 -12.39 1.35
C ALA A 29 12.20 -11.72 2.61
N GLY A 30 11.46 -11.67 3.72
CA GLY A 30 11.93 -11.06 4.98
C GLY A 30 11.93 -9.53 4.99
N TRP A 31 11.22 -8.87 4.07
CA TRP A 31 11.21 -7.41 3.97
C TRP A 31 10.08 -6.73 4.75
N ILE A 32 9.06 -7.50 5.14
CA ILE A 32 7.99 -7.05 6.01
C ILE A 32 7.79 -8.04 7.17
N ASP A 33 7.34 -7.52 8.31
CA ASP A 33 6.98 -8.34 9.47
C ASP A 33 5.70 -9.16 9.22
N GLU A 34 5.54 -10.25 9.96
CA GLU A 34 4.33 -11.09 9.94
C GLU A 34 3.05 -10.30 10.23
N VAL A 35 3.11 -9.35 11.18
CA VAL A 35 1.98 -8.47 11.54
C VAL A 35 1.56 -7.58 10.36
N LEU A 36 2.51 -7.07 9.57
CA LEU A 36 2.17 -6.29 8.38
C LEU A 36 1.64 -7.19 7.26
N ALA A 37 2.21 -8.40 7.15
CA ALA A 37 1.81 -9.40 6.17
C ALA A 37 0.42 -9.98 6.44
N SER A 38 -0.01 -10.03 7.70
CA SER A 38 -1.37 -10.42 8.09
C SER A 38 -2.40 -9.33 7.76
N GLY A 39 -1.96 -8.17 7.28
CA GLY A 39 -2.83 -7.06 6.89
C GLY A 39 -3.27 -6.19 8.05
N GLU A 40 -2.63 -6.24 9.22
CA GLU A 40 -3.02 -5.39 10.36
C GLU A 40 -1.81 -4.85 11.12
N LYS A 41 -1.56 -3.54 11.11
CA LYS A 41 -0.45 -2.95 11.88
C LYS A 41 -0.84 -1.59 12.46
N TYR A 42 -0.45 -1.31 13.70
CA TYR A 42 -0.74 -0.05 14.40
C TYR A 42 -2.23 0.35 14.41
N GLY A 43 -3.14 -0.62 14.40
CA GLY A 43 -4.59 -0.36 14.36
C GLY A 43 -5.13 0.04 12.98
N TYR A 44 -4.35 -0.15 11.91
CA TYR A 44 -4.76 -0.02 10.53
C TYR A 44 -4.78 -1.38 9.84
N SER A 45 -5.78 -1.60 8.99
CA SER A 45 -5.90 -2.76 8.12
C SER A 45 -5.30 -2.43 6.75
N PHE A 46 -4.28 -3.19 6.36
CA PHE A 46 -3.56 -3.08 5.09
C PHE A 46 -4.06 -4.14 4.12
N ALA A 47 -4.52 -3.72 2.94
CA ALA A 47 -4.86 -4.61 1.85
C ALA A 47 -4.03 -4.26 0.62
N LEU A 48 -3.30 -5.26 0.10
CA LEU A 48 -2.49 -5.16 -1.10
C LEU A 48 -3.18 -5.90 -2.24
N ASN A 49 -3.45 -5.20 -3.33
CA ASN A 49 -3.92 -5.78 -4.58
C ASN A 49 -2.83 -5.62 -5.63
N LYS A 50 -2.46 -6.71 -6.30
CA LYS A 50 -1.48 -6.70 -7.39
C LYS A 50 -2.11 -7.20 -8.68
N THR A 51 -1.63 -6.67 -9.78
CA THR A 51 -1.91 -7.16 -11.12
C THR A 51 -0.59 -7.60 -11.72
N ASP A 52 -0.46 -8.89 -12.00
CA ASP A 52 0.74 -9.45 -12.61
C ASP A 52 0.83 -9.07 -14.09
N TRP A 53 2.06 -9.09 -14.62
CA TRP A 53 2.30 -8.86 -16.03
C TRP A 53 1.78 -10.03 -16.87
N THR A 54 0.72 -9.79 -17.64
CA THR A 54 0.18 -10.75 -18.62
C THR A 54 0.69 -10.40 -20.01
N GLY A 55 1.86 -10.96 -20.36
CA GLY A 55 2.30 -11.15 -21.75
C GLY A 55 2.24 -9.93 -22.67
N GLY A 56 2.51 -8.72 -22.15
CA GLY A 56 2.62 -7.49 -22.95
C GLY A 56 1.34 -6.67 -23.11
N THR A 57 0.19 -7.10 -22.59
CA THR A 57 -1.07 -6.33 -22.72
C THR A 57 -1.36 -5.47 -21.49
N THR A 58 -0.95 -5.89 -20.30
CA THR A 58 -1.16 -5.13 -19.06
C THR A 58 0.16 -5.01 -18.30
N PRO A 59 0.67 -3.77 -18.08
CA PRO A 59 1.83 -3.60 -17.24
C PRO A 59 1.52 -4.08 -15.82
N PRO A 60 2.50 -4.63 -15.10
CA PRO A 60 2.30 -5.03 -13.72
C PRO A 60 1.98 -3.78 -12.89
N ARG A 61 0.99 -3.89 -12.00
CA ARG A 61 0.54 -2.80 -11.13
C ARG A 61 0.35 -3.31 -9.72
N TYR A 62 0.42 -2.42 -8.74
CA TYR A 62 0.02 -2.77 -7.39
C TYR A 62 -0.62 -1.58 -6.70
N SER A 63 -1.55 -1.86 -5.81
CA SER A 63 -2.16 -0.86 -4.95
C SER A 63 -2.23 -1.38 -3.53
N VAL A 64 -1.89 -0.51 -2.59
CA VAL A 64 -1.95 -0.79 -1.16
C VAL A 64 -2.88 0.22 -0.53
N THR A 65 -3.87 -0.28 0.18
CA THR A 65 -4.80 0.52 0.96
C THR A 65 -4.54 0.29 2.44
N ALA A 66 -4.60 1.35 3.24
CA ALA A 66 -4.61 1.27 4.69
C ALA A 66 -5.85 1.98 5.21
N THR A 67 -6.67 1.23 5.93
CA THR A 67 -7.90 1.74 6.55
C THR A 67 -7.78 1.67 8.07
N PRO A 68 -8.26 2.68 8.80
CA PRO A 68 -8.29 2.60 10.26
C PRO A 68 -9.30 1.53 10.68
N ARG A 69 -8.88 0.55 11.49
CA ARG A 69 -9.75 -0.53 11.99
C ARG A 69 -10.90 0.02 12.84
N THR A 70 -10.64 1.11 13.55
CA THR A 70 -11.67 1.82 14.32
C THR A 70 -11.55 3.30 14.02
N TYR A 71 -12.49 3.79 13.21
CA TYR A 71 -12.61 5.21 12.87
C TYR A 71 -12.68 6.06 14.16
N ARG A 72 -11.93 7.18 14.19
CA ARG A 72 -11.76 8.10 15.32
C ARG A 72 -11.03 7.58 16.56
N LYS A 73 -10.72 6.28 16.66
CA LYS A 73 -9.94 5.71 17.77
C LYS A 73 -8.50 5.42 17.39
N ASN A 74 -8.31 4.73 16.27
CA ASN A 74 -6.99 4.31 15.78
C ASN A 74 -6.50 5.20 14.62
N GLY A 75 -7.43 5.86 13.94
CA GLY A 75 -7.16 6.74 12.82
C GLY A 75 -8.44 7.37 12.28
N ARG A 76 -8.30 8.55 11.67
CA ARG A 76 -9.39 9.23 10.94
C ARG A 76 -9.22 9.05 9.43
N ARG A 77 -7.99 9.20 8.94
CA ARG A 77 -7.66 9.13 7.51
C ARG A 77 -7.39 7.70 7.04
N SER A 78 -7.83 7.42 5.83
CA SER A 78 -7.44 6.23 5.07
C SER A 78 -6.36 6.61 4.06
N PHE A 79 -5.48 5.67 3.74
CA PHE A 79 -4.34 5.89 2.86
C PHE A 79 -4.35 4.92 1.69
N TYR A 80 -3.91 5.40 0.54
CA TYR A 80 -3.78 4.66 -0.71
C TYR A 80 -2.40 4.95 -1.29
N ILE A 81 -1.68 3.93 -1.75
CA ILE A 81 -0.43 4.09 -2.49
C ILE A 81 -0.39 3.05 -3.60
N ASP A 82 0.08 3.44 -4.77
CA ASP A 82 0.24 2.56 -5.93
C ASP A 82 1.70 2.45 -6.40
N GLU A 83 1.93 1.82 -7.55
CA GLU A 83 3.25 1.65 -8.16
C GLU A 83 3.98 2.95 -8.49
N SER A 84 3.25 4.04 -8.70
CA SER A 84 3.83 5.39 -8.92
C SER A 84 4.58 5.92 -7.70
N GLY A 85 4.31 5.37 -6.50
CA GLY A 85 4.83 5.90 -5.24
C GLY A 85 4.06 7.11 -4.71
N GLU A 86 2.95 7.49 -5.34
CA GLU A 86 2.10 8.59 -4.88
C GLU A 86 1.27 8.15 -3.66
N LEU A 87 1.53 8.77 -2.51
CA LEU A 87 0.72 8.55 -1.31
C LEU A 87 -0.51 9.46 -1.36
N ARG A 88 -1.68 8.85 -1.49
CA ARG A 88 -2.98 9.50 -1.44
C ARG A 88 -3.69 9.17 -0.13
N GLY A 89 -4.56 10.04 0.33
CA GLY A 89 -5.36 9.73 1.51
C GLY A 89 -6.26 10.86 1.95
N ALA A 90 -7.39 10.48 2.52
CA ALA A 90 -8.44 11.40 2.94
C ALA A 90 -9.17 10.87 4.18
N ASP A 91 -9.90 11.75 4.87
CA ASP A 91 -10.86 11.34 5.89
C ASP A 91 -12.08 10.72 5.21
N LYS A 92 -12.10 9.39 5.11
CA LYS A 92 -13.14 8.64 4.42
C LYS A 92 -14.22 8.11 5.36
N ASN A 93 -14.32 8.65 6.58
CA ASN A 93 -15.21 8.15 7.63
C ASN A 93 -15.07 6.63 7.89
N GLY A 94 -13.87 6.08 7.75
CA GLY A 94 -13.59 4.65 7.89
C GLY A 94 -13.69 3.83 6.60
N ALA A 95 -14.04 4.42 5.45
CA ALA A 95 -14.02 3.73 4.16
C ALA A 95 -12.61 3.62 3.56
N LEU A 96 -12.45 2.75 2.56
CA LEU A 96 -11.21 2.56 1.81
C LEU A 96 -10.80 3.83 1.07
N ALA A 97 -9.49 4.13 1.10
CA ALA A 97 -8.92 5.13 0.22
C ALA A 97 -8.67 4.52 -1.17
N THR A 98 -8.78 5.33 -2.21
CA THR A 98 -8.61 4.94 -3.62
C THR A 98 -7.70 5.93 -4.35
N ALA A 99 -7.33 5.61 -5.59
CA ALA A 99 -6.57 6.50 -6.46
C ALA A 99 -7.30 7.83 -6.77
N ALA A 100 -8.61 7.94 -6.47
CA ALA A 100 -9.37 9.17 -6.62
C ALA A 100 -9.22 10.13 -5.43
N ASP A 101 -8.60 9.69 -4.34
CA ASP A 101 -8.38 10.55 -3.18
C ASP A 101 -7.24 11.56 -3.44
N PRO A 102 -7.31 12.75 -2.80
CA PRO A 102 -6.27 13.75 -2.95
C PRO A 102 -4.93 13.23 -2.45
N TRP A 103 -3.88 13.82 -3.02
CA TRP A 103 -2.51 13.50 -2.68
C TRP A 103 -2.28 14.01 -1.27
N ILE A 104 -1.61 13.22 -0.44
CA ILE A 104 -1.16 13.71 0.86
C ILE A 104 0.02 14.63 0.58
N ASP A 105 -0.33 15.90 0.43
CA ASP A 105 0.64 16.97 0.34
C ASP A 105 1.26 17.18 1.72
N TRP A 106 2.58 17.04 1.82
CA TRP A 106 3.32 17.19 3.07
C TRP A 106 3.45 18.67 3.49
N CYS A 107 3.16 19.62 2.60
CA CYS A 107 3.28 21.06 2.83
C CYS A 107 2.04 21.66 3.50
N LEU A 108 0.84 21.11 3.27
CA LEU A 108 -0.44 21.63 3.80
C LEU A 108 -0.82 21.11 5.20
N ALA A 109 0.11 20.48 5.93
CA ALA A 109 -0.14 20.02 7.30
C ALA A 109 0.28 21.05 8.38
N TYR A 110 0.79 22.21 7.98
CA TYR A 110 1.18 23.31 8.87
C TYR A 110 0.58 24.63 8.36
N GLU A 111 -0.73 24.79 8.53
CA GLU A 111 -1.42 26.08 8.59
C GLU A 111 -2.34 26.11 9.81
#